data_AF-A0A7S1ZX28-F1
#
_entry.id   AF-A0A7S1ZX28-F1
#
_cell.length_a   1.000
_cell.length_b   1.000
_cell.length_c   1.000
_cell.angle_alpha   90.00
_cell.angle_beta   90.00
_cell.angle_gamma   90.00
#
_symmetry.space_group_name_H-M   'P 1'
#
loop_
_entity.id
_entity.type
_entity.pdbx_description
1 polymer ?
#
loop_
_entity_poly.entity_id
_entity_poly.type
_entity_poly.pdbx_seq_one_letter_code
_entity_poly.pdbx_strand_id
1 'polypeptide(L)'
;SQPSLGALAAALRGTEFDTGLDPKALGELNTYWENVRSLYAPFESGQLSGSSDVYQHEIPGGQYTNLLYQSRQLGLTERWPEIKRKYAEANVILGDIPKVTPSSKVVGD
;
A
#
# COMPACT_ATOMS: atom_id res chain seq x y z
N SER A 1 -1.75 -3.10 0.31
CA SER A 1 -1.98 -4.53 0.60
C SER A 1 -1.21 -4.92 1.84
N GLN A 2 -1.49 -6.11 2.39
CA GLN A 2 -0.69 -6.72 3.45
C GLN A 2 0.39 -7.64 2.83
N PRO A 3 1.37 -8.13 3.61
CA PRO A 3 2.26 -9.21 3.19
C PRO A 3 1.48 -10.46 2.74
N SER A 4 2.11 -11.30 1.92
CA SER A 4 1.48 -12.53 1.42
C SER A 4 1.24 -13.52 2.56
N LEU A 5 -0.05 -13.81 2.86
CA LEU A 5 -0.45 -14.80 3.86
C LEU A 5 0.13 -16.18 3.55
N GLY A 6 0.03 -16.62 2.29
CA GLY A 6 0.54 -17.92 1.87
C GLY A 6 2.06 -18.05 2.03
N ALA A 7 2.81 -17.00 1.69
CA ALA A 7 4.27 -16.99 1.88
C ALA A 7 4.65 -17.00 3.37
N LEU A 8 3.96 -16.21 4.19
CA LEU A 8 4.21 -16.18 5.63
C LEU A 8 3.88 -17.53 6.29
N ALA A 9 2.72 -18.11 5.98
CA ALA A 9 2.31 -19.42 6.50
C ALA A 9 3.29 -20.53 6.07
N ALA A 10 3.77 -20.49 4.83
CA ALA A 10 4.78 -21.43 4.34
C ALA A 10 6.13 -21.25 5.05
N ALA A 11 6.56 -20.01 5.32
CA ALA A 11 7.81 -19.72 6.01
C ALA A 11 7.82 -20.20 7.47
N LEU A 12 6.67 -20.24 8.12
CA LEU A 12 6.53 -20.69 9.52
C LEU A 12 6.27 -22.20 9.67
N ARG A 13 6.05 -22.93 8.57
CA ARG A 13 5.71 -24.35 8.62
C ARG A 13 6.82 -25.18 9.25
N GLY A 14 6.45 -26.06 10.18
CA GLY A 14 7.38 -26.94 10.90
C GLY A 14 8.21 -26.24 11.98
N THR A 15 7.96 -24.95 12.23
CA THR A 15 8.54 -24.22 13.37
C THR A 15 7.63 -24.29 14.59
N GLU A 16 8.08 -23.79 15.75
CA GLU A 16 7.22 -23.63 16.93
C GLU A 16 6.04 -22.66 16.70
N PHE A 17 6.15 -21.80 15.68
CA PHE A 17 5.14 -20.82 15.28
C PHE A 17 4.31 -21.29 14.07
N ASP A 18 4.27 -22.60 13.79
CA ASP A 18 3.49 -23.13 12.69
C ASP A 18 2.02 -22.68 12.81
N THR A 19 1.53 -22.05 11.75
CA THR A 19 0.17 -21.50 11.70
C THR A 19 -0.91 -22.58 11.59
N GLY A 20 -0.56 -23.81 11.18
CA GLY A 20 -1.50 -24.90 10.94
C GLY A 20 -2.43 -24.68 9.74
N LEU A 21 -2.20 -23.65 8.93
CA LEU A 21 -3.03 -23.34 7.76
C LEU A 21 -2.79 -24.34 6.63
N ASP A 22 -3.88 -24.87 6.07
CA ASP A 22 -3.81 -25.82 4.96
C ASP A 22 -3.30 -25.13 3.67
N PRO A 23 -2.13 -25.53 3.12
CA PRO A 23 -1.62 -25.00 1.87
C PRO A 23 -2.58 -25.17 0.69
N LYS A 24 -3.37 -26.25 0.67
CA LYS A 24 -4.32 -26.49 -0.42
C LYS A 24 -5.44 -25.45 -0.38
N ALA A 25 -6.05 -25.25 0.78
CA ALA A 25 -7.06 -24.21 0.98
C ALA A 25 -6.53 -22.79 0.66
N LEU A 26 -5.29 -22.48 1.06
CA LEU A 26 -4.65 -21.21 0.70
C LEU A 26 -4.46 -21.05 -0.82
N GLY A 27 -4.09 -22.13 -1.51
CA GLY A 27 -3.99 -22.15 -2.97
C GLY A 27 -5.34 -21.87 -3.65
N GLU A 28 -6.41 -22.53 -3.21
CA GLU A 28 -7.77 -22.33 -3.73
C GLU A 28 -8.25 -20.89 -3.51
N LEU A 29 -7.97 -20.30 -2.34
CA LEU A 29 -8.28 -18.90 -2.04
C LEU A 29 -7.50 -17.92 -2.94
N ASN A 30 -6.23 -18.20 -3.22
CA ASN A 30 -5.43 -17.36 -4.13
C ASN A 30 -6.04 -17.35 -5.53
N THR A 31 -6.34 -18.52 -6.10
CA THR A 31 -6.96 -18.62 -7.42
C THR A 31 -8.32 -17.91 -7.48
N TYR A 32 -9.14 -18.04 -6.43
CA TYR A 32 -10.39 -17.31 -6.33
C TYR A 32 -10.18 -15.79 -6.39
N TRP A 33 -9.28 -15.26 -5.56
CA TRP A 33 -9.04 -13.82 -5.49
C TRP A 33 -8.35 -13.25 -6.74
N GLU A 34 -7.49 -14.04 -7.41
CA GLU A 34 -6.92 -13.67 -8.72
C GLU A 34 -8.03 -13.49 -9.77
N ASN A 35 -8.97 -14.44 -9.84
CA ASN A 35 -10.10 -14.36 -10.75
C ASN A 35 -11.01 -13.18 -10.41
N VAL A 36 -11.36 -12.98 -9.14
CA VAL A 36 -12.17 -11.83 -8.70
C VAL A 36 -11.46 -10.52 -9.04
N ARG A 37 -10.16 -10.40 -8.76
CA ARG A 37 -9.36 -9.19 -9.03
C ARG A 37 -9.39 -8.81 -10.51
N SER A 38 -9.40 -9.78 -11.43
CA SER A 38 -9.49 -9.50 -12.87
C SER A 38 -10.73 -8.68 -13.25
N LEU A 39 -11.85 -8.84 -12.53
CA LEU A 39 -13.08 -8.07 -12.77
C LEU A 39 -12.92 -6.57 -12.41
N TYR A 40 -11.91 -6.23 -11.62
CA TYR A 40 -11.62 -4.88 -11.14
C TYR A 40 -10.40 -4.26 -11.84
N ALA A 41 -9.96 -4.81 -12.98
CA ALA A 41 -8.80 -4.32 -13.73
C ALA A 41 -8.79 -2.78 -13.98
N PRO A 42 -9.92 -2.11 -14.26
CA PRO A 42 -9.93 -0.65 -14.42
C PRO A 42 -9.53 0.16 -13.18
N PHE A 43 -9.56 -0.45 -11.99
CA PHE A 43 -9.24 0.19 -10.70
C PHE A 43 -7.83 -0.16 -10.20
N GLU A 44 -7.04 -0.91 -10.97
CA GLU A 44 -5.67 -1.23 -10.61
C GLU A 44 -4.81 0.03 -10.48
N SER A 45 -4.08 0.12 -9.37
CA SER A 45 -3.26 1.31 -9.05
C SER A 45 -2.09 1.52 -10.04
N GLY A 46 -1.66 0.46 -10.74
CA GLY A 46 -0.46 0.42 -11.56
C GLY A 46 0.84 0.35 -10.77
N GLN A 47 0.80 0.25 -9.44
CA GLN A 47 1.98 0.07 -8.61
C GLN A 47 2.54 -1.35 -8.78
N LEU A 48 3.79 -1.45 -9.25
CA LEU A 48 4.43 -2.73 -9.56
C LEU A 48 5.04 -3.41 -8.32
N SER A 49 5.54 -2.63 -7.36
CA SER A 49 6.23 -3.13 -6.17
C SER A 49 6.07 -2.19 -4.97
N GLY A 50 6.42 -2.70 -3.78
CA GLY A 50 6.68 -1.85 -2.63
C GLY A 50 7.90 -0.96 -2.88
N SER A 51 7.91 0.22 -2.28
CA SER A 51 9.00 1.19 -2.40
C SER A 51 9.49 1.58 -1.01
N SER A 52 10.81 1.72 -0.87
CA SER A 52 11.47 2.05 0.41
C SER A 52 11.36 3.54 0.78
N ASP A 53 10.94 4.38 -0.14
CA ASP A 53 10.66 5.80 0.12
C ASP A 53 9.52 6.03 1.12
N VAL A 54 8.71 5.00 1.41
CA VAL A 54 7.71 5.04 2.49
C VAL A 54 8.32 5.45 3.84
N TYR A 55 9.59 5.12 4.10
CA TYR A 55 10.30 5.52 5.31
C TYR A 55 10.70 7.00 5.35
N GLN A 56 10.54 7.71 4.24
CA GLN A 56 10.79 9.15 4.15
C GLN A 56 9.51 9.96 4.19
N HIS A 57 8.52 9.59 3.36
CA HIS A 57 7.29 10.36 3.22
C HIS A 57 6.16 9.89 4.15
N GLU A 58 6.23 8.65 4.64
CA GLU A 58 5.25 8.09 5.60
C GLU A 58 3.79 8.25 5.15
N ILE A 59 3.56 8.13 3.84
CA ILE A 59 2.21 8.21 3.26
C ILE A 59 1.56 6.84 3.51
N PRO A 60 0.41 6.77 4.19
CA PRO A 60 -0.30 5.51 4.42
C PRO A 60 -0.64 4.82 3.10
N GLY A 61 -0.54 3.48 3.06
CA GLY A 61 -0.68 2.72 1.81
C GLY A 61 -1.97 3.01 1.03
N GLY A 62 -3.12 3.10 1.70
CA GLY A 62 -4.39 3.44 1.04
C GLY A 62 -4.44 4.87 0.52
N GLN A 63 -3.73 5.79 1.15
CA GLN A 63 -3.63 7.17 0.68
C GLN A 63 -2.64 7.31 -0.48
N TYR A 64 -1.56 6.53 -0.51
CA TYR A 64 -0.54 6.64 -1.55
C TYR A 64 -1.13 6.54 -2.96
N THR A 65 -1.95 5.52 -3.22
CA THR A 65 -2.59 5.33 -4.52
C THR A 65 -3.64 6.40 -4.81
N ASN A 66 -4.34 6.87 -3.78
CA ASN A 66 -5.33 7.94 -3.92
C ASN A 66 -4.67 9.29 -4.25
N LEU A 67 -3.58 9.63 -3.58
CA LEU A 67 -2.81 10.85 -3.81
C LEU A 67 -2.13 10.82 -5.18
N LEU A 68 -1.64 9.65 -5.63
CA LEU A 68 -1.14 9.46 -7.00
C LEU A 68 -2.25 9.65 -8.04
N TYR A 69 -3.46 9.15 -7.77
CA TYR A 69 -4.60 9.39 -8.65
C TYR A 69 -4.97 10.88 -8.70
N GLN A 70 -5.00 11.57 -7.56
CA GLN A 70 -5.23 13.01 -7.47
C GLN A 70 -4.17 13.80 -8.23
N SER A 71 -2.88 13.45 -8.11
CA SER A 71 -1.81 14.13 -8.85
C SER A 71 -2.01 14.00 -10.37
N ARG A 72 -2.53 12.88 -10.86
CA ARG A 72 -2.89 12.71 -12.27
C ARG A 72 -4.01 13.64 -12.70
N GLN A 73 -5.06 13.77 -11.89
CA GLN A 73 -6.17 14.69 -12.16
C GLN A 73 -5.73 16.16 -12.19
N LEU A 74 -4.73 16.52 -11.39
CA LEU A 74 -4.16 17.87 -11.33
C LEU A 74 -3.06 18.13 -12.37
N GLY A 75 -2.71 17.15 -13.21
CA GLY A 75 -1.63 17.28 -14.19
C GLY A 75 -0.22 17.33 -13.58
N LEU A 76 -0.06 16.82 -12.36
CA LEU A 76 1.19 16.84 -11.57
C LEU A 76 1.91 15.49 -11.54
N THR A 77 1.53 14.52 -12.38
CA THR A 77 2.09 13.15 -12.38
C THR A 77 3.61 13.14 -12.47
N GLU A 78 4.19 13.94 -13.37
CA GLU A 78 5.65 14.02 -13.57
C GLU A 78 6.40 14.57 -12.34
N ARG A 79 5.67 15.22 -11.41
CA ARG A 79 6.18 15.77 -10.17
C ARG A 79 5.91 14.87 -8.96
N TRP A 80 5.54 13.61 -9.17
CA TRP A 80 5.28 12.66 -8.08
C TRP A 80 6.42 12.56 -7.04
N PRO A 81 7.71 12.52 -7.44
CA PRO A 81 8.81 12.55 -6.46
C PRO A 81 8.80 13.82 -5.60
N GLU A 82 8.45 14.97 -6.18
CA GLU A 82 8.36 16.24 -5.46
C GLU A 82 7.16 16.29 -4.52
N ILE A 83 6.01 15.74 -4.93
CA ILE A 83 4.81 15.63 -4.08
C ILE A 83 5.13 14.84 -2.81
N LYS A 84 5.80 13.69 -2.92
CA LYS A 84 6.21 12.89 -1.74
C LYS A 84 7.13 13.67 -0.81
N ARG A 85 8.07 14.44 -1.36
CA ARG A 85 8.96 15.31 -0.58
C ARG A 85 8.17 16.41 0.13
N LYS A 86 7.23 17.06 -0.57
CA LYS A 86 6.36 18.09 0.00
C LYS A 86 5.44 17.57 1.09
N TYR A 87 4.94 16.35 0.93
CA TYR A 87 4.17 15.67 1.96
C TYR A 87 4.99 15.47 3.25
N ALA A 88 6.26 15.06 3.14
CA ALA A 88 7.16 14.96 4.28
C ALA A 88 7.46 16.32 4.92
N GLU A 89 7.70 17.37 4.12
CA GLU A 89 7.89 18.74 4.61
C GLU A 89 6.64 19.28 5.34
N ALA A 90 5.45 19.03 4.79
CA ALA A 90 4.18 19.42 5.39
C ALA A 90 3.99 18.75 6.76
N ASN A 91 4.34 17.47 6.89
CA ASN A 91 4.29 16.77 8.18
C ASN A 91 5.15 17.47 9.24
N VAL A 92 6.37 17.90 8.89
CA VAL A 92 7.25 18.63 9.83
C VAL A 92 6.66 19.98 10.22
N ILE A 93 6.08 20.72 9.26
CA ILE A 93 5.41 22.01 9.54
C ILE A 93 4.23 21.83 10.49
N LEU A 94 3.50 20.72 10.35
CA LEU A 94 2.35 20.38 11.18
C LEU A 94 2.73 19.82 12.56
N GLY A 95 4.02 19.71 12.88
CA GLY A 95 4.50 19.25 14.18
C GLY A 95 4.74 17.75 14.28
N ASP A 96 5.06 17.09 13.16
CA ASP A 96 5.39 15.66 13.06
C ASP A 96 4.31 14.74 13.65
N ILE A 97 3.15 14.73 12.99
CA ILE A 97 1.96 14.07 13.50
C ILE A 97 1.83 12.62 13.02
N PRO A 98 1.09 11.78 13.76
CA PRO A 98 0.58 10.53 13.21
C PRO A 98 -0.31 10.80 12.00
N LYS A 99 0.02 10.17 10.86
CA LYS A 99 -0.70 10.31 9.59
C LYS A 99 -1.57 9.09 9.37
N VAL A 100 -2.84 9.19 9.72
CA VAL A 100 -3.89 8.22 9.38
C VAL A 100 -5.17 8.97 9.03
N THR A 101 -6.17 8.35 8.44
CA THR A 101 -7.45 9.04 8.22
C THR A 101 -8.01 9.55 9.57
N PRO A 102 -8.33 10.87 9.72
CA PRO A 102 -8.35 11.91 8.70
C PRO A 102 -7.09 12.79 8.58
N SER A 103 -6.16 12.78 9.55
CA SER A 103 -4.97 13.64 9.58
C SER A 103 -4.09 13.51 8.34
N SER A 104 -4.00 12.31 7.79
CA SER A 104 -3.19 12.05 6.60
C SER A 104 -3.73 12.81 5.38
N LYS A 105 -5.06 12.99 5.28
CA LYS A 105 -5.67 13.84 4.24
C LYS A 105 -5.18 15.29 4.37
N VAL A 106 -5.16 15.85 5.58
CA VAL A 106 -4.72 17.23 5.84
C VAL A 106 -3.26 17.46 5.43
N VAL A 107 -2.40 16.45 5.54
CA VAL A 107 -1.00 16.54 5.10
C VAL A 107 -0.87 16.43 3.58
N GLY A 108 -1.82 15.75 2.93
CA GLY A 108 -1.82 15.52 1.48
C GLY A 108 -2.45 16.65 0.67
N ASP A 109 -3.50 17.28 1.22
CA ASP A 109 -4.12 18.50 0.69
C ASP A 109 -3.16 19.70 0.80
#